data_AF-A0A9X2JQ64-F1
#
_entry.id   AF-A0A9X2JQ64-F1
#
_cell.length_a   1.000
_cell.length_b   1.000
_cell.length_c   1.000
_cell.angle_alpha   90.00
_cell.angle_beta   90.00
_cell.angle_gamma   90.00
#
_symmetry.space_group_name_H-M   'P 1'
#
loop_
_entity.id
_entity.type
_entity.pdbx_description
1 polymer ?
#
loop_
_entity_poly.entity_id
_entity_poly.type
_entity_poly.pdbx_seq_one_letter_code
_entity_poly.pdbx_strand_id
1 'polypeptide(L)'
;MNIIDKIKDLDEHWKIPIKAIFIVVFFGVLPSVFTCDWSWFSRSGSIIVVYGVYIVWLDYKGKIDSDLTLLKSAVNKKFGEKAEELHDIMDTMRSNNRLLYDRVEFILLASGTVIWGYGDLVGKMYC
;
A
#
# COMPACT_ATOMS: atom_id res chain seq x y z
N MET A 1 -7.80 21.11 13.02
CA MET A 1 -7.33 19.75 12.69
C MET A 1 -5.90 19.63 13.18
N ASN A 2 -5.62 18.71 14.10
CA ASN A 2 -4.35 18.70 14.83
C ASN A 2 -3.24 18.07 13.97
N ILE A 3 -2.00 18.53 14.14
CA ILE A 3 -0.82 17.98 13.45
C ILE A 3 -0.68 16.46 13.70
N ILE A 4 -1.17 16.01 14.86
CA ILE A 4 -1.24 14.60 15.27
C ILE A 4 -2.14 13.79 14.32
N ASP A 5 -3.24 14.35 13.82
CA ASP A 5 -4.15 13.64 12.91
C ASP A 5 -3.49 13.37 11.55
N LYS A 6 -2.59 14.26 11.10
CA LYS A 6 -1.87 14.09 9.83
C LYS A 6 -0.66 13.16 9.92
N ILE A 7 0.00 13.09 11.08
CA ILE A 7 1.04 12.07 11.33
C ILE A 7 0.40 10.67 11.35
N LYS A 8 -0.87 10.58 11.75
CA LYS A 8 -1.66 9.34 11.75
C LYS A 8 -1.99 8.81 10.34
N ASP A 9 -2.03 9.67 9.33
CA ASP A 9 -2.17 9.25 7.92
C ASP A 9 -0.87 8.65 7.36
N LEU A 10 0.29 9.07 7.85
CA LEU A 10 1.58 8.42 7.52
C LEU A 10 1.64 6.98 8.06
N ASP A 11 0.92 6.69 9.14
CA ASP A 11 0.77 5.35 9.72
C ASP A 11 -0.20 4.47 8.89
N GLU A 12 -0.93 5.05 7.94
CA GLU A 12 -1.90 4.34 7.11
C GLU A 12 -1.24 3.49 5.99
N HIS A 13 0.04 3.73 5.69
CA HIS A 13 0.79 3.02 4.64
C HIS A 13 0.91 1.52 4.92
N TRP A 14 1.13 1.12 6.18
CA TRP A 14 1.16 -0.28 6.59
C TRP A 14 -0.18 -0.99 6.40
N LYS A 15 -1.29 -0.26 6.28
CA LYS A 15 -2.60 -0.87 6.06
C LYS A 15 -2.72 -1.47 4.66
N ILE A 16 -1.95 -0.99 3.67
CA ILE A 16 -1.99 -1.51 2.29
C ILE A 16 -1.53 -2.98 2.23
N PRO A 17 -0.30 -3.34 2.67
CA PRO A 17 0.12 -4.73 2.66
C PRO A 17 -0.73 -5.60 3.60
N ILE A 18 -1.20 -5.06 4.74
CA ILE A 18 -2.11 -5.79 5.64
C ILE A 18 -3.43 -6.15 4.94
N LYS A 19 -4.03 -5.21 4.19
CA LYS A 19 -5.24 -5.48 3.40
C LYS A 19 -4.98 -6.51 2.30
N ALA A 20 -3.82 -6.45 1.63
CA ALA A 20 -3.45 -7.44 0.62
C ALA A 20 -3.32 -8.85 1.23
N ILE A 21 -2.66 -8.98 2.38
CA ILE A 21 -2.57 -10.25 3.13
C ILE A 21 -3.97 -10.76 3.47
N PHE A 22 -4.85 -9.88 3.98
CA PHE A 22 -6.21 -10.25 4.32
C PHE A 22 -6.99 -10.79 3.09
N ILE A 23 -6.85 -10.13 1.94
CA ILE A 23 -7.47 -10.59 0.67
C ILE A 23 -6.97 -12.01 0.32
N VAL A 24 -5.66 -12.24 0.37
CA VAL A 24 -5.07 -13.55 0.06
C VAL A 24 -5.56 -14.63 1.00
N VAL A 25 -5.59 -14.36 2.30
CA VAL A 25 -6.02 -15.34 3.29
C VAL A 25 -7.50 -15.68 3.11
N PHE A 26 -8.35 -14.66 2.99
CA PHE A 26 -9.80 -14.84 2.98
C PHE A 26 -10.34 -15.38 1.66
N PHE A 27 -9.83 -14.89 0.52
CA PHE A 27 -10.31 -15.26 -0.81
C PHE A 27 -9.43 -16.31 -1.51
N GLY A 28 -8.22 -16.55 -1.01
CA GLY A 28 -7.28 -17.52 -1.56
C GLY A 28 -7.11 -18.74 -0.67
N VAL A 29 -6.42 -18.57 0.47
CA VAL A 29 -5.94 -19.69 1.30
C VAL A 29 -7.09 -20.44 1.96
N LEU A 30 -8.00 -19.75 2.67
CA LEU A 30 -9.12 -20.39 3.35
C LEU A 30 -9.99 -21.25 2.40
N PRO A 31 -10.53 -20.72 1.30
CA PRO A 31 -11.33 -21.53 0.39
C PRO A 31 -10.51 -22.65 -0.27
N SER A 32 -9.22 -22.44 -0.56
CA SER A 32 -8.35 -23.49 -1.11
C SER A 32 -8.21 -24.67 -0.16
N VAL A 33 -8.00 -24.42 1.14
CA VAL A 33 -7.84 -25.47 2.15
C VAL A 33 -9.17 -26.20 2.38
N PHE A 34 -10.30 -25.50 2.45
CA PHE A 34 -11.61 -26.13 2.67
C PHE A 34 -12.09 -26.99 1.50
N THR A 35 -11.71 -26.65 0.28
CA THR A 35 -12.16 -27.34 -0.94
C THR A 35 -11.10 -28.27 -1.54
N CYS A 36 -9.87 -28.29 -1.01
CA CYS A 36 -8.68 -28.88 -1.62
C CYS A 36 -8.39 -28.36 -3.05
N ASP A 37 -9.01 -27.25 -3.48
CA ASP A 37 -8.84 -26.67 -4.80
C ASP A 37 -8.00 -25.38 -4.70
N TRP A 38 -6.71 -25.49 -5.00
CA TRP A 38 -5.77 -24.38 -4.97
C TRP A 38 -5.94 -23.38 -6.12
N SER A 39 -6.91 -23.62 -7.01
CA SER A 39 -7.33 -22.63 -8.01
C SER A 39 -7.84 -21.34 -7.33
N TRP A 40 -8.41 -21.43 -6.12
CA TRP A 40 -8.84 -20.24 -5.37
C TRP A 40 -7.66 -19.37 -4.97
N PHE A 41 -6.55 -19.96 -4.53
CA PHE A 41 -5.32 -19.24 -4.22
C PHE A 41 -4.75 -18.57 -5.48
N SER A 42 -4.68 -19.27 -6.62
CA SER A 42 -4.28 -18.65 -7.90
C SER A 42 -5.19 -17.47 -8.27
N ARG A 43 -6.52 -17.61 -8.17
CA ARG A 43 -7.47 -16.53 -8.46
C ARG A 43 -7.31 -15.34 -7.52
N SER A 44 -6.91 -15.54 -6.26
CA SER A 44 -6.64 -14.42 -5.35
C SER A 44 -5.49 -13.53 -5.83
N GLY A 45 -4.55 -14.07 -6.60
CA GLY A 45 -3.46 -13.29 -7.21
C GLY A 45 -3.95 -12.20 -8.16
N SER A 46 -4.97 -12.47 -8.98
CA SER A 46 -5.53 -11.46 -9.88
C SER A 46 -6.27 -10.35 -9.12
N ILE A 47 -6.90 -10.69 -7.98
CA ILE A 47 -7.50 -9.70 -7.08
C ILE A 47 -6.42 -8.78 -6.49
N ILE A 48 -5.27 -9.32 -6.08
CA ILE A 48 -4.13 -8.50 -5.62
C ILE A 48 -3.66 -7.58 -6.75
N VAL A 49 -3.51 -8.08 -7.98
CA VAL A 49 -3.05 -7.24 -9.10
C VAL A 49 -4.02 -6.08 -9.35
N VAL A 50 -5.32 -6.35 -9.40
CA VAL A 50 -6.34 -5.29 -9.54
C VAL A 50 -6.29 -4.30 -8.38
N TYR A 51 -6.12 -4.80 -7.15
CA TYR A 51 -5.97 -3.95 -5.97
C TYR A 51 -4.71 -3.07 -6.07
N GLY A 52 -3.58 -3.62 -6.52
CA GLY A 52 -2.35 -2.86 -6.77
C GLY A 52 -2.58 -1.74 -7.75
N VAL A 53 -3.12 -2.05 -8.94
CA VAL A 53 -3.46 -1.05 -9.97
C VAL A 53 -4.39 0.04 -9.43
N TYR A 54 -5.37 -0.33 -8.59
CA TYR A 54 -6.25 0.63 -7.95
C TYR A 54 -5.51 1.59 -7.00
N ILE A 55 -4.52 1.10 -6.24
CA ILE A 55 -3.67 1.94 -5.38
C ILE A 55 -2.85 2.91 -6.23
N VAL A 56 -2.23 2.46 -7.33
CA VAL A 56 -1.50 3.33 -8.27
C VAL A 56 -2.39 4.44 -8.80
N TRP A 57 -3.62 4.08 -9.18
CA TRP A 57 -4.59 5.03 -9.69
C TRP A 57 -4.96 6.10 -8.64
N LEU A 58 -5.11 5.70 -7.39
CA LEU A 58 -5.39 6.63 -6.29
C LEU A 58 -4.22 7.58 -6.04
N ASP A 59 -2.98 7.07 -6.11
CA ASP A 59 -1.79 7.88 -5.93
C ASP A 59 -1.60 8.89 -7.07
N TYR A 60 -1.84 8.46 -8.32
CA TYR A 60 -1.77 9.31 -9.51
C TYR A 60 -2.73 10.51 -9.45
N LYS A 61 -3.85 10.41 -8.71
CA LYS A 61 -4.78 11.53 -8.51
C LYS A 61 -4.23 12.66 -7.62
N GLY A 62 -2.98 12.58 -7.17
CA GLY A 62 -2.26 13.71 -6.58
C GLY A 62 -2.74 14.14 -5.20
N LYS A 63 -3.47 13.27 -4.49
CA LYS A 63 -3.94 13.57 -3.12
C LYS A 63 -2.77 13.86 -2.17
N ILE A 64 -1.67 13.13 -2.31
CA ILE A 64 -0.46 13.32 -1.48
C ILE A 64 0.13 14.73 -1.63
N ASP A 65 0.15 15.28 -2.85
CA ASP A 65 0.70 16.61 -3.12
C ASP A 65 -0.19 17.72 -2.57
N SER A 66 -1.51 17.53 -2.63
CA SER A 66 -2.48 18.46 -2.05
C SER A 66 -2.41 18.51 -0.52
N ASP A 67 -2.22 17.38 0.14
CA ASP A 67 -2.13 17.33 1.59
C ASP A 67 -0.83 17.92 2.14
N LEU A 68 0.26 17.79 1.36
CA LEU A 68 1.55 18.33 1.70
C LEU A 68 1.59 19.86 1.58
N THR A 69 1.01 20.44 0.53
CA THR A 69 0.94 21.90 0.37
C THR A 69 0.12 22.55 1.49
N LEU A 70 -0.97 21.90 1.90
CA LEU A 70 -1.74 22.30 3.09
C LEU A 70 -0.91 22.19 4.38
N LEU A 71 -0.12 21.13 4.54
CA LEU A 71 0.79 20.96 5.67
C LEU A 71 1.88 22.05 5.69
N LYS A 72 2.51 22.33 4.55
CA LYS A 72 3.54 23.37 4.44
C LYS A 72 2.98 24.73 4.86
N SER A 73 1.78 25.08 4.40
CA SER A 73 1.12 26.34 4.80
C SER A 73 0.75 26.38 6.29
N ALA A 74 0.33 25.26 6.88
CA ALA A 74 -0.01 25.17 8.30
C ALA A 74 1.22 25.24 9.23
N VAL A 75 2.33 24.62 8.84
CA VAL A 75 3.61 24.65 9.57
C VAL A 75 4.20 26.06 9.52
N ASN A 76 4.24 26.69 8.35
CA ASN A 76 4.77 28.05 8.20
C ASN A 76 3.99 29.05 9.09
N LYS A 77 2.66 28.91 9.14
CA LYS A 77 1.80 29.73 10.01
C LYS A 77 2.04 29.51 11.51
N LYS A 78 2.50 28.33 11.93
CA LYS A 78 2.60 27.95 13.35
C LYS A 78 4.02 28.08 13.92
N PHE A 79 5.05 27.94 13.10
CA PHE A 79 6.44 27.84 13.55
C PHE A 79 7.40 28.90 12.99
N GLY A 80 6.96 29.75 12.03
CA GLY A 80 7.73 30.93 11.58
C GLY A 80 9.18 30.62 11.21
N GLU A 81 10.12 31.00 12.07
CA GLU A 81 11.57 30.74 11.89
C GLU A 81 11.95 29.25 11.92
N LYS A 82 11.26 28.41 12.69
CA LYS A 82 11.50 26.94 12.70
C LYS A 82 10.83 26.21 11.54
N ALA A 83 10.07 26.90 10.70
CA ALA A 83 9.39 26.27 9.58
C ALA A 83 10.37 25.78 8.52
N GLU A 84 11.52 26.46 8.35
CA GLU A 84 12.51 26.14 7.32
C GLU A 84 13.18 24.79 7.58
N GLU A 85 13.65 24.52 8.81
CA GLU A 85 14.18 23.21 9.20
C GLU A 85 13.12 22.10 9.07
N LEU A 86 11.86 22.40 9.44
CA LEU A 86 10.78 21.44 9.33
C LEU A 86 10.41 21.13 7.87
N HIS A 87 10.55 22.11 6.97
CA HIS A 87 10.32 21.94 5.54
C HIS A 87 11.32 20.97 4.93
N ASP A 88 12.59 21.08 5.28
CA ASP A 88 13.64 20.21 4.75
C ASP A 88 13.48 18.76 5.24
N ILE A 89 13.10 18.59 6.52
CA ILE A 89 12.74 17.28 7.08
C ILE A 89 11.49 16.70 6.38
N MET A 90 10.46 17.52 6.15
CA MET A 90 9.24 17.10 5.45
C MET A 90 9.51 16.68 4.00
N ASP A 91 10.34 17.43 3.27
CA ASP A 91 10.68 17.10 1.89
C ASP A 91 11.52 15.82 1.81
N THR A 92 12.42 15.61 2.79
CA THR A 92 13.15 14.34 2.95
C THR A 92 12.19 13.18 3.24
N MET A 93 11.27 13.33 4.19
CA MET A 93 10.25 12.31 4.49
C MET A 93 9.38 12.00 3.27
N ARG A 94 8.99 13.02 2.49
CA ARG A 94 8.20 12.84 1.27
C ARG A 94 8.95 11.97 0.25
N SER A 95 10.22 12.27 0.00
CA SER A 95 11.03 11.51 -0.97
C SER A 95 11.19 10.05 -0.55
N ASN A 96 11.43 9.80 0.74
CA ASN A 96 11.55 8.45 1.29
C ASN A 96 10.22 7.69 1.25
N ASN A 97 9.11 8.35 1.60
CA ASN A 97 7.78 7.72 1.54
C ASN A 97 7.41 7.35 0.11
N ARG A 98 7.70 8.22 -0.87
CA ARG A 98 7.46 7.91 -2.28
C ARG A 98 8.23 6.66 -2.72
N LEU A 99 9.50 6.54 -2.33
CA LEU A 99 10.31 5.35 -2.60
C LEU A 99 9.74 4.09 -1.92
N LEU A 100 9.18 4.21 -0.72
CA LEU A 100 8.52 3.09 -0.04
C LEU A 100 7.24 2.67 -0.77
N TYR A 101 6.44 3.62 -1.25
CA TYR A 101 5.24 3.35 -2.06
C TYR A 101 5.58 2.61 -3.34
N ASP A 102 6.54 3.11 -4.11
CA ASP A 102 6.97 2.48 -5.36
C ASP A 102 7.46 1.03 -5.11
N ARG A 103 8.18 0.81 -4.00
CA ARG A 103 8.63 -0.54 -3.61
C ARG A 103 7.46 -1.45 -3.21
N VAL A 104 6.54 -0.97 -2.38
CA VAL A 104 5.38 -1.76 -1.93
C VAL A 104 4.49 -2.11 -3.11
N GLU A 105 4.23 -1.16 -4.01
CA GLU A 105 3.48 -1.37 -5.24
C GLU A 105 4.12 -2.44 -6.11
N PHE A 106 5.42 -2.31 -6.39
CA PHE A 106 6.15 -3.28 -7.21
C PHE A 106 6.08 -4.68 -6.60
N ILE A 107 6.32 -4.80 -5.28
CA ILE A 107 6.24 -6.09 -4.58
C ILE A 107 4.82 -6.67 -4.67
N LEU A 108 3.78 -5.84 -4.50
CA LEU A 108 2.40 -6.28 -4.51
C LEU A 108 1.95 -6.76 -5.90
N LEU A 109 2.31 -6.02 -6.96
CA LEU A 109 2.01 -6.42 -8.34
C LEU A 109 2.80 -7.67 -8.78
N ALA A 110 4.09 -7.72 -8.44
CA ALA A 110 4.93 -8.87 -8.77
C ALA A 110 4.45 -10.13 -8.04
N SER A 111 4.23 -10.05 -6.72
CA SER A 111 3.71 -11.18 -5.94
C SER A 111 2.32 -11.60 -6.38
N GLY A 112 1.41 -10.65 -6.65
CA GLY A 112 0.08 -10.94 -7.19
C GLY A 112 0.13 -11.70 -8.52
N THR A 113 1.04 -11.30 -9.42
CA THR A 113 1.23 -11.95 -10.73
C THR A 113 1.81 -13.35 -10.58
N VAL A 114 2.78 -13.53 -9.67
CA VAL A 114 3.36 -14.85 -9.37
C VAL A 114 2.30 -15.78 -8.78
N ILE A 115 1.54 -15.32 -7.79
CA ILE A 115 0.43 -16.09 -7.20
C ILE A 115 -0.60 -16.44 -8.27
N TRP A 116 -0.92 -15.50 -9.15
CA TRP A 116 -1.89 -15.74 -10.22
C TRP A 116 -1.43 -16.82 -11.20
N GLY A 117 -0.18 -16.76 -11.65
CA GLY A 117 0.37 -17.72 -12.62
C GLY A 117 0.72 -19.10 -12.03
N TYR A 118 1.03 -19.19 -10.74
CA TYR A 118 1.62 -20.39 -10.14
C TYR A 118 0.93 -20.87 -8.85
N GLY A 119 -0.12 -20.20 -8.38
CA GLY A 119 -0.77 -20.53 -7.11
C GLY A 119 -1.43 -21.91 -7.09
N ASP A 120 -1.86 -22.42 -8.25
CA ASP A 120 -2.46 -23.74 -8.41
C ASP A 120 -1.46 -24.88 -8.23
N LEU A 121 -0.16 -24.64 -8.48
CA LEU A 121 0.90 -25.64 -8.31
C LEU A 121 1.02 -26.16 -6.88
N VAL A 122 0.67 -25.34 -5.89
CA VAL A 122 0.65 -25.77 -4.48
C VAL A 122 -0.30 -26.96 -4.29
N GLY A 123 -1.42 -26.95 -5.01
CA GLY A 123 -2.39 -28.03 -5.03
C GLY A 123 -2.02 -29.25 -5.83
N LYS A 124 -0.82 -29.32 -6.43
CA LYS A 124 -0.26 -30.57 -6.97
C LYS A 124 0.70 -31.25 -6.01
N MET A 125 1.04 -30.60 -4.89
CA MET A 125 1.98 -31.10 -3.89
C MET A 125 1.29 -31.57 -2.60
N TYR A 126 0.15 -30.96 -2.25
CA TYR A 126 -0.53 -31.17 -0.96
C TYR A 126 -1.98 -31.67 -1.09
N CYS A 127 -2.55 -31.53 -2.28
CA CYS A 127 -3.64 -32.31 -2.82
C CYS A 127 -3.12 -32.79 -4.22
#